data_AF-A0A7D3X1K4-F1
#
_entry.id   AF-A0A7D3X1K4-F1
#
_cell.length_a   1.000
_cell.length_b   1.000
_cell.length_c   1.000
_cell.angle_alpha   90.00
_cell.angle_beta   90.00
_cell.angle_gamma   90.00
#
_symmetry.space_group_name_H-M   'P 1'
#
loop_
_entity.id
_entity.type
_entity.pdbx_description
1 polymer ?
#
loop_
_entity_poly.entity_id
_entity_poly.type
_entity_poly.pdbx_seq_one_letter_code
_entity_poly.pdbx_strand_id
1 'polypeptide(L)'
;MLALLLTHVAALALFWYAPRFWVAQDVKAFAANGSADSLHGVFHRQRLTWRLGFLVLVAGLASLPFWGQWWALATHYLALAQLGGAYFFYDFNPRLSRARGLDPYYVSFDPRAAWFPDRWLAGKAKVKWPALDTMDPASMLRIWQGDASRGLERLTVQVLEAGALLYLALLAATYFLQ
;
A
#
# COMPACT_ATOMS: atom_id res chain seq x y z
N MET A 1 -25.41 14.74 8.91
CA MET A 1 -24.91 14.72 7.51
C MET A 1 -23.67 15.60 7.31
N LEU A 2 -23.70 16.90 7.62
CA LEU A 2 -22.51 17.76 7.46
C LEU A 2 -21.28 17.29 8.27
N ALA A 3 -21.47 16.95 9.55
CA ALA A 3 -20.37 16.46 10.41
C ALA A 3 -19.71 15.18 9.86
N LEU A 4 -20.51 14.27 9.30
CA LEU A 4 -20.03 13.04 8.67
C LEU A 4 -19.21 13.33 7.40
N LEU A 5 -19.70 14.25 6.57
CA LEU A 5 -18.98 14.65 5.36
C LEU A 5 -17.61 15.24 5.73
N LEU A 6 -17.57 16.08 6.78
CA LEU A 6 -16.33 16.66 7.29
C LEU A 6 -15.38 15.59 7.85
N THR A 7 -15.85 14.58 8.58
CA THR A 7 -14.98 13.51 9.11
C THR A 7 -14.39 12.65 7.99
N HIS A 8 -15.14 12.35 6.93
CA HIS A 8 -14.59 11.66 5.76
C HIS A 8 -13.58 12.50 5.00
N VAL A 9 -13.83 13.79 4.77
CA VAL A 9 -12.87 14.69 4.11
C VAL A 9 -11.58 14.76 4.92
N ALA A 10 -11.68 14.87 6.24
CA ALA A 10 -10.52 14.84 7.13
C ALA A 10 -9.78 13.49 7.06
N ALA A 11 -10.49 12.36 7.06
CA ALA A 11 -9.89 11.04 6.93
C ALA A 11 -9.17 10.86 5.59
N LEU A 12 -9.77 11.28 4.48
CA LEU A 12 -9.16 11.25 3.15
C LEU A 12 -7.92 12.13 3.09
N ALA A 13 -7.96 13.33 3.67
CA ALA A 13 -6.79 14.20 3.79
C ALA A 13 -5.68 13.52 4.62
N LEU A 14 -6.01 12.89 5.75
CA LEU A 14 -5.04 12.16 6.56
C LEU A 14 -4.43 10.97 5.79
N PHE A 15 -5.23 10.21 5.04
CA PHE A 15 -4.70 9.14 4.18
C PHE A 15 -3.80 9.68 3.07
N TRP A 16 -4.06 10.88 2.57
CA TRP A 16 -3.16 11.57 1.65
C TRP A 16 -1.84 11.99 2.32
N TYR A 17 -1.89 12.60 3.50
CA TYR A 17 -0.70 13.14 4.17
C TYR A 17 0.17 12.07 4.86
N ALA A 18 -0.43 11.01 5.40
CA ALA A 18 0.28 10.02 6.20
C ALA A 18 1.42 9.30 5.44
N PRO A 19 1.22 8.82 4.19
CA PRO A 19 2.31 8.26 3.38
C PRO A 19 3.47 9.22 3.23
N ARG A 20 3.21 10.51 2.94
CA ARG A 20 4.24 11.53 2.74
C ARG A 20 5.05 11.77 4.00
N PHE A 21 4.36 11.91 5.13
CA PHE A 21 5.01 12.08 6.43
C PHE A 21 5.91 10.90 6.74
N TRP A 22 5.41 9.67 6.63
CA TRP A 22 6.21 8.49 6.92
C TRP A 22 7.35 8.28 5.93
N VAL A 23 7.16 8.53 4.63
CA VAL A 23 8.27 8.49 3.67
C VAL A 23 9.37 9.48 4.10
N ALA A 24 9.02 10.71 4.50
CA ALA A 24 10.01 11.67 4.96
C ALA A 24 10.77 11.20 6.22
N GLN A 25 10.08 10.60 7.18
CA GLN A 25 10.72 10.00 8.37
C GLN A 25 11.63 8.83 8.00
N ASP A 26 11.15 7.96 7.11
CA ASP A 26 11.85 6.77 6.66
C ASP A 26 13.13 7.12 5.89
N VAL A 27 13.07 8.15 5.03
CA VAL A 27 14.22 8.66 4.29
C VAL A 27 15.26 9.29 5.21
N LYS A 28 14.83 10.05 6.23
CA LYS A 28 15.75 10.60 7.25
C LYS A 28 16.46 9.49 8.02
N ALA A 29 15.72 8.45 8.43
CA ALA A 29 16.28 7.31 9.14
C ALA A 29 17.30 6.54 8.27
N PHE A 30 16.98 6.33 6.99
CA PHE A 30 17.89 5.74 6.01
C PHE A 30 19.17 6.58 5.83
N ALA A 31 19.05 7.90 5.66
CA ALA A 31 20.20 8.77 5.48
C ALA A 31 21.14 8.78 6.69
N ALA A 32 20.60 8.61 7.90
CA ALA A 32 21.38 8.56 9.14
C ALA A 32 22.09 7.21 9.37
N ASN A 33 21.44 6.09 9.03
CA ASN A 33 21.90 4.73 9.39
C ASN A 33 21.79 3.72 8.24
N GLY A 34 22.21 4.10 7.02
CA GLY A 34 22.00 3.31 5.80
C GLY A 34 22.59 1.89 5.84
N SER A 35 23.65 1.64 6.62
CA SER A 35 24.24 0.31 6.80
C SER A 35 23.38 -0.64 7.64
N ALA A 36 22.58 -0.12 8.58
CA ALA A 36 21.65 -0.89 9.40
C ALA A 36 20.32 -1.18 8.69
N ASP A 37 19.99 -0.42 7.63
CA ASP A 37 18.81 -0.63 6.77
C ASP A 37 19.02 -1.76 5.71
N SER A 38 20.20 -2.41 5.75
CA SER A 38 20.51 -3.62 4.98
C SER A 38 19.60 -4.82 5.32
N LEU A 39 18.84 -4.76 6.41
CA LEU A 39 17.78 -5.70 6.72
C LEU A 39 16.42 -5.21 6.21
N HIS A 40 16.30 -5.09 4.88
CA HIS A 40 15.06 -4.76 4.18
C HIS A 40 13.83 -5.52 4.73
N GLY A 41 13.98 -6.78 5.17
CA GLY A 41 12.89 -7.65 5.62
C GLY A 41 12.23 -7.34 6.98
N VAL A 42 12.97 -6.86 7.99
CA VAL A 42 12.39 -6.54 9.33
C VAL A 42 11.64 -5.22 9.29
N PHE A 43 12.17 -4.30 8.49
CA PHE A 43 11.71 -2.93 8.30
C PHE A 43 10.30 -2.84 7.68
N HIS A 44 9.98 -3.72 6.73
CA HIS A 44 8.66 -3.76 6.09
C HIS A 44 7.55 -4.27 7.03
N ARG A 45 7.84 -5.22 7.94
CA ARG A 45 6.81 -5.84 8.81
C ARG A 45 6.38 -4.94 9.96
N GLN A 46 7.32 -4.37 10.72
CA GLN A 46 6.99 -3.53 11.89
C GLN A 46 6.28 -2.24 11.48
N ARG A 47 6.67 -1.64 10.35
CA ARG A 47 6.04 -0.42 9.87
C ARG A 47 4.66 -0.68 9.31
N LEU A 48 4.45 -1.79 8.59
CA LEU A 48 3.12 -2.18 8.13
C LEU A 48 2.14 -2.31 9.31
N THR A 49 2.55 -2.88 10.44
CA THR A 49 1.69 -2.98 11.63
C THR A 49 1.26 -1.61 12.17
N TRP A 50 2.20 -0.67 12.37
CA TRP A 50 1.85 0.67 12.85
C TRP A 50 0.98 1.45 11.85
N ARG A 51 1.20 1.24 10.56
CA ARG A 51 0.45 1.89 9.47
C ARG A 51 -0.96 1.35 9.36
N LEU A 52 -1.13 0.03 9.48
CA LEU A 52 -2.44 -0.61 9.59
C LEU A 52 -3.16 -0.14 10.85
N GLY A 53 -2.46 -0.05 11.98
CA GLY A 53 -3.01 0.50 13.22
C GLY A 53 -3.52 1.94 13.06
N PHE A 54 -2.73 2.82 12.42
CA PHE A 54 -3.14 4.19 12.12
C PHE A 54 -4.34 4.22 11.16
N LEU A 55 -4.33 3.39 10.12
CA LEU A 55 -5.43 3.30 9.15
C LEU A 55 -6.74 2.89 9.81
N VAL A 56 -6.69 1.85 10.64
CA VAL A 56 -7.81 1.38 11.46
C VAL A 56 -8.29 2.48 12.39
N LEU A 57 -7.37 3.18 13.07
CA LEU A 57 -7.73 4.28 13.97
C LEU A 57 -8.44 5.42 13.24
N VAL A 58 -7.90 5.90 12.12
CA VAL A 58 -8.49 6.99 11.34
C VAL A 58 -9.86 6.60 10.78
N ALA A 59 -9.97 5.40 10.19
CA ALA A 59 -11.25 4.89 9.69
C ALA A 59 -12.27 4.73 10.83
N GLY A 60 -11.84 4.22 11.98
CA GLY A 60 -12.70 4.02 13.15
C GLY A 60 -13.25 5.34 13.69
N LEU A 61 -12.37 6.33 13.88
CA LEU A 61 -12.76 7.66 14.35
C LEU A 61 -13.68 8.38 13.35
N ALA A 62 -13.42 8.24 12.05
CA ALA A 62 -14.24 8.86 11.02
C ALA A 62 -15.65 8.26 10.92
N SER A 63 -15.82 6.99 11.32
CA SER A 63 -17.09 6.27 11.34
C SER A 63 -17.89 6.43 12.65
N LEU A 64 -17.33 7.06 13.69
CA LEU A 64 -18.03 7.34 14.95
C LEU A 64 -19.38 8.06 14.82
N PRO A 65 -19.62 8.95 13.84
CA PRO A 65 -20.93 9.57 13.66
C PRO A 65 -22.08 8.57 13.41
N PHE A 66 -21.78 7.31 13.07
CA PHE A 66 -22.75 6.22 12.93
C PHE A 66 -22.91 5.34 14.17
N TRP A 67 -22.42 5.80 15.32
CA TRP A 67 -22.57 5.08 16.57
C TRP A 67 -24.05 4.79 16.85
N GLY A 68 -24.37 3.53 17.14
CA GLY A 68 -25.76 3.05 17.28
C GLY A 68 -26.39 2.47 16.01
N GLN A 69 -25.81 2.75 14.83
CA GLN A 69 -26.19 2.12 13.55
C GLN A 69 -25.05 1.17 13.11
N TRP A 70 -24.96 0.02 13.77
CA TRP A 70 -23.81 -0.91 13.65
C TRP A 70 -23.48 -1.30 12.21
N TRP A 71 -24.49 -1.49 11.36
CA TRP A 71 -24.30 -1.84 9.96
C TRP A 71 -23.66 -0.67 9.17
N ALA A 72 -24.16 0.55 9.35
CA ALA A 72 -23.62 1.75 8.69
C ALA A 72 -22.19 2.00 9.18
N LEU A 73 -21.97 1.91 10.49
CA LEU A 73 -20.65 2.06 11.09
C LEU A 73 -19.63 1.08 10.50
N ALA A 74 -19.98 -0.21 10.42
CA ALA A 74 -19.11 -1.24 9.85
C ALA A 74 -18.80 -0.98 8.36
N THR A 75 -19.82 -0.61 7.58
CA THR A 75 -19.68 -0.33 6.14
C THR A 75 -18.78 0.88 5.89
N HIS A 76 -18.98 1.98 6.61
CA HIS A 76 -18.15 3.18 6.49
C HIS A 76 -16.70 2.94 6.91
N TYR A 77 -16.52 2.21 8.02
CA TYR A 77 -15.20 1.81 8.49
C TYR A 77 -14.45 0.98 7.45
N LEU A 78 -15.11 -0.05 6.90
CA LEU A 78 -14.53 -0.94 5.91
C LEU A 78 -14.18 -0.17 4.62
N ALA A 79 -15.08 0.69 4.16
CA ALA A 79 -14.89 1.51 2.97
C ALA A 79 -13.64 2.41 3.09
N LEU A 80 -13.52 3.15 4.20
CA LEU A 80 -12.38 4.03 4.44
C LEU A 80 -11.08 3.24 4.63
N ALA A 81 -11.13 2.11 5.33
CA ALA A 81 -9.96 1.26 5.53
C ALA A 81 -9.43 0.70 4.20
N GLN A 82 -10.32 0.25 3.30
CA GLN A 82 -9.93 -0.25 1.99
C GLN A 82 -9.34 0.85 1.10
N LEU A 83 -10.02 1.99 0.99
CA LEU A 83 -9.52 3.11 0.19
C LEU A 83 -8.20 3.66 0.74
N GLY A 84 -8.11 3.83 2.07
CA GLY A 84 -6.89 4.27 2.74
C GLY A 84 -5.74 3.28 2.53
N GLY A 85 -6.01 1.98 2.59
CA GLY A 85 -5.02 0.92 2.35
C GLY A 85 -4.56 0.89 0.91
N ALA A 86 -5.48 1.07 -0.04
CA ALA A 86 -5.18 1.15 -1.45
C ALA A 86 -4.33 2.38 -1.79
N TYR A 87 -4.71 3.55 -1.27
CA TYR A 87 -3.92 4.77 -1.41
C TYR A 87 -2.54 4.62 -0.78
N PHE A 88 -2.46 3.97 0.39
CA PHE A 88 -1.19 3.69 1.04
C PHE A 88 -0.27 2.85 0.16
N PHE A 89 -0.79 1.75 -0.39
CA PHE A 89 -0.03 0.87 -1.28
C PHE A 89 0.43 1.59 -2.56
N TYR A 90 -0.42 2.47 -3.10
CA TYR A 90 -0.16 3.26 -4.30
C TYR A 90 0.87 4.37 -4.11
N ASP A 91 0.82 5.11 -3.01
CA ASP A 91 1.64 6.31 -2.84
C ASP A 91 2.92 6.02 -2.02
N PHE A 92 2.83 5.18 -0.99
CA PHE A 92 3.93 4.98 -0.05
C PHE A 92 5.10 4.21 -0.70
N ASN A 93 4.83 3.00 -1.22
CA ASN A 93 5.88 2.10 -1.72
C ASN A 93 6.65 2.75 -2.88
N PRO A 94 6.00 3.35 -3.89
CA PRO A 94 6.74 3.96 -4.99
C PRO A 94 7.58 5.17 -4.60
N ARG A 95 7.10 6.00 -3.67
CA ARG A 95 7.89 7.13 -3.16
C ARG A 95 9.11 6.65 -2.37
N LEU A 96 8.95 5.63 -1.54
CA LEU A 96 10.06 5.08 -0.78
C LEU A 96 11.11 4.46 -1.70
N SER A 97 10.71 3.73 -2.74
CA SER A 97 11.64 3.17 -3.73
C SER A 97 12.41 4.26 -4.48
N ARG A 98 11.73 5.31 -4.95
CA ARG A 98 12.39 6.46 -5.59
C ARG A 98 13.41 7.14 -4.67
N ALA A 99 13.06 7.29 -3.38
CA ALA A 99 13.98 7.91 -2.42
C ALA A 99 15.23 7.06 -2.16
N ARG A 100 15.17 5.75 -2.43
CA ARG A 100 16.30 4.81 -2.41
C ARG A 100 17.06 4.72 -3.75
N GLY A 101 16.68 5.52 -4.75
CA GLY A 101 17.27 5.46 -6.09
C GLY A 101 16.85 4.22 -6.89
N LEU A 102 15.77 3.56 -6.50
CA LEU A 102 15.21 2.39 -7.18
C LEU A 102 14.05 2.78 -8.09
N ASP A 103 13.68 1.89 -8.99
CA ASP A 103 12.46 2.04 -9.78
C ASP A 103 11.23 2.19 -8.87
N PRO A 104 10.22 3.00 -9.25
CA PRO A 104 9.06 3.25 -8.39
C PRO A 104 8.35 1.95 -8.00
N TYR A 105 8.20 1.01 -8.93
CA TYR A 105 7.57 -0.28 -8.68
C TYR A 105 8.62 -1.39 -8.55
N TYR A 106 9.75 -1.09 -7.92
CA TYR A 106 10.80 -2.07 -7.67
C TYR A 106 10.30 -3.28 -6.89
N VAL A 107 10.61 -4.47 -7.38
CA VAL A 107 10.33 -5.75 -6.71
C VAL A 107 11.64 -6.38 -6.25
N SER A 108 11.75 -6.65 -4.95
CA SER A 108 12.91 -7.33 -4.40
C SER A 108 12.90 -8.84 -4.71
N PHE A 109 14.03 -9.35 -5.17
CA PHE A 109 14.27 -10.79 -5.36
C PHE A 109 15.00 -11.43 -4.15
N ASP A 110 15.18 -10.67 -3.06
CA ASP A 110 15.71 -11.19 -1.79
C ASP A 110 14.72 -12.21 -1.18
N PRO A 111 15.15 -13.44 -0.83
CA PRO A 111 14.31 -14.43 -0.14
C PRO A 111 13.68 -13.94 1.16
N ARG A 112 14.27 -12.94 1.82
CA ARG A 112 13.80 -12.32 3.07
C ARG A 112 12.77 -11.21 2.84
N ALA A 113 12.50 -10.84 1.59
CA ALA A 113 11.47 -9.86 1.25
C ALA A 113 10.07 -10.31 1.71
N ALA A 114 9.15 -9.35 1.81
CA ALA A 114 7.76 -9.65 2.15
C ALA A 114 7.14 -10.61 1.12
N TRP A 115 6.30 -11.55 1.59
CA TRP A 115 5.70 -12.55 0.71
C TRP A 115 4.81 -11.92 -0.37
N PHE A 116 4.07 -10.88 -0.01
CA PHE A 116 3.23 -10.10 -0.91
C PHE A 116 3.56 -8.60 -0.77
N PRO A 117 3.65 -7.85 -1.88
CA PRO A 117 3.51 -8.28 -3.27
C PRO A 117 4.81 -8.86 -3.87
N ASP A 118 5.97 -8.62 -3.23
CA ASP A 118 7.29 -8.82 -3.82
C ASP A 118 7.61 -10.27 -4.19
N ARG A 119 7.64 -11.19 -3.21
CA ARG A 119 8.02 -12.59 -3.50
C ARG A 119 7.03 -13.28 -4.43
N TRP A 120 5.74 -12.92 -4.35
CA TRP A 120 4.71 -13.43 -5.26
C TRP A 120 4.97 -12.99 -6.71
N LEU A 121 5.27 -11.71 -6.94
CA LEU A 121 5.59 -11.19 -8.27
C LEU A 121 6.93 -11.73 -8.79
N ALA A 122 7.94 -11.81 -7.93
CA ALA A 122 9.23 -12.40 -8.27
C ALA A 122 9.08 -13.87 -8.69
N GLY A 123 8.26 -14.65 -7.97
CA GLY A 123 7.94 -16.03 -8.31
C GLY A 123 7.24 -16.13 -9.67
N LYS A 124 6.25 -15.27 -9.94
CA LYS A 124 5.57 -15.21 -11.24
C LYS A 124 6.53 -14.88 -12.39
N ALA A 125 7.45 -13.93 -12.19
CA ALA A 125 8.43 -13.56 -13.20
C ALA A 125 9.36 -14.74 -13.53
N LYS A 126 9.85 -15.47 -12.52
CA LYS A 126 10.69 -16.67 -12.73
C LYS A 126 9.97 -17.76 -13.52
N VAL A 127 8.73 -18.07 -13.14
CA VAL A 127 7.92 -19.10 -13.81
C VAL A 127 7.60 -18.73 -15.26
N LYS A 128 7.40 -17.44 -15.55
CA LYS A 128 7.09 -16.96 -16.90
C LYS A 128 8.28 -17.04 -17.84
N TRP A 129 9.50 -16.93 -17.33
CA TRP A 129 10.72 -16.85 -18.13
C TRP A 129 11.75 -17.94 -17.75
N PRO A 130 11.41 -19.24 -17.88
CA PRO A 130 12.29 -20.34 -17.47
C PRO A 130 13.52 -20.48 -18.38
N ALA A 131 13.42 -20.04 -19.64
CA ALA A 131 14.51 -20.10 -20.61
C ALA A 131 15.65 -19.11 -20.34
N LEU A 132 15.50 -18.20 -19.37
CA LEU A 132 16.52 -17.20 -19.02
C LEU A 132 17.60 -17.74 -18.07
N ASP A 133 17.42 -18.94 -17.51
CA ASP A 133 18.39 -19.57 -16.61
C ASP A 133 19.74 -19.89 -17.30
N THR A 134 19.78 -19.82 -18.64
CA THR A 134 21.00 -19.98 -19.45
C THR A 134 21.68 -18.65 -19.80
N MET A 135 21.07 -17.50 -19.47
CA MET A 135 21.67 -16.18 -19.66
C MET A 135 22.62 -15.82 -18.51
N ASP A 136 23.43 -14.78 -18.70
CA ASP A 136 24.21 -14.24 -17.59
C ASP A 136 23.28 -13.74 -16.46
N PRO A 137 23.67 -13.90 -15.19
CA PRO A 137 22.80 -13.59 -14.05
C PRO A 137 22.30 -12.13 -14.01
N ALA A 138 23.08 -11.19 -14.55
CA ALA A 138 22.72 -9.78 -14.52
C ALA A 138 21.62 -9.44 -15.54
N SER A 139 21.70 -9.99 -16.76
CA SER A 139 20.67 -9.85 -17.78
C SER A 139 19.37 -10.54 -17.37
N MET A 140 19.46 -11.76 -16.83
CA MET A 140 18.31 -12.50 -16.29
C MET A 140 17.57 -11.69 -15.21
N LEU A 141 18.31 -11.17 -14.22
CA LEU A 141 17.73 -10.38 -13.14
C LEU A 141 17.07 -9.10 -13.66
N ARG A 142 17.67 -8.42 -14.63
CA ARG A 142 17.12 -7.21 -15.26
C ARG A 142 15.77 -7.50 -15.93
N ILE A 143 15.65 -8.60 -16.67
CA ILE A 143 14.39 -8.98 -17.34
C ILE A 143 13.32 -9.35 -16.30
N TRP A 144 13.67 -10.16 -15.30
CA TRP A 144 12.74 -10.55 -14.24
C TRP A 144 12.25 -9.34 -13.43
N GLN A 145 13.15 -8.43 -13.06
CA GLN A 145 12.79 -7.19 -12.37
C GLN A 145 11.90 -6.31 -13.25
N GLY A 146 12.20 -6.17 -14.54
CA GLY A 146 11.37 -5.39 -15.46
C GLY A 146 9.96 -5.97 -15.67
N ASP A 147 9.80 -7.30 -15.67
CA ASP A 147 8.47 -7.94 -15.73
C ASP A 147 7.72 -7.81 -14.40
N ALA A 148 8.39 -8.07 -13.29
CA ALA A 148 7.83 -7.97 -11.94
C ALA A 148 7.38 -6.54 -11.62
N SER A 149 8.17 -5.53 -12.00
CA SER A 149 7.86 -4.12 -11.77
C SER A 149 6.60 -3.67 -12.53
N ARG A 150 6.46 -4.08 -13.79
CA ARG A 150 5.22 -3.88 -14.57
C ARG A 150 4.03 -4.64 -14.00
N GLY A 151 4.28 -5.80 -13.39
CA GLY A 151 3.26 -6.54 -12.63
C GLY A 151 2.80 -5.77 -11.39
N LEU A 152 3.74 -5.22 -10.63
CA LEU A 152 3.46 -4.44 -9.42
C LEU A 152 2.71 -3.15 -9.76
N GLU A 153 3.11 -2.43 -10.81
CA GLU A 153 2.42 -1.22 -11.26
C GLU A 153 0.94 -1.49 -11.56
N ARG A 154 0.66 -2.52 -12.37
CA ARG A 154 -0.72 -2.92 -12.71
C ARG A 154 -1.52 -3.33 -11.48
N LEU A 155 -0.93 -4.12 -10.59
CA LEU A 155 -1.57 -4.52 -9.34
C LEU A 155 -1.92 -3.29 -8.48
N THR A 156 -1.01 -2.33 -8.41
CA THR A 156 -1.18 -1.12 -7.60
C THR A 156 -2.32 -0.25 -8.14
N VAL A 157 -2.40 -0.07 -9.46
CA VAL A 157 -3.52 0.63 -10.10
C VAL A 157 -4.84 -0.10 -9.84
N GLN A 158 -4.88 -1.42 -10.02
CA GLN A 158 -6.08 -2.22 -9.76
C GLN A 158 -6.54 -2.15 -8.31
N VAL A 159 -5.61 -2.16 -7.35
CA VAL A 159 -5.93 -2.03 -5.92
C VAL A 159 -6.54 -0.66 -5.63
N LEU A 160 -6.03 0.41 -6.25
CA LEU A 160 -6.59 1.75 -6.13
C LEU A 160 -7.99 1.85 -6.73
N GLU A 161 -8.17 1.37 -7.95
CA GLU A 161 -9.47 1.36 -8.64
C GLU A 161 -10.51 0.55 -7.86
N ALA A 162 -10.15 -0.66 -7.42
CA ALA A 162 -11.03 -1.51 -6.62
C ALA A 162 -11.37 -0.85 -5.28
N GLY A 163 -10.39 -0.27 -4.59
CA GLY A 163 -10.63 0.46 -3.33
C GLY A 163 -11.56 1.66 -3.50
N ALA A 164 -11.40 2.43 -4.59
CA ALA A 164 -12.28 3.55 -4.90
C ALA A 164 -13.71 3.11 -5.25
N LEU A 165 -13.85 2.08 -6.10
CA LEU A 165 -15.16 1.53 -6.47
C LEU A 165 -15.88 0.93 -5.25
N LEU A 166 -15.17 0.19 -4.41
CA LEU A 166 -15.72 -0.36 -3.16
C LEU A 166 -16.13 0.76 -2.21
N TYR A 167 -15.31 1.81 -2.06
CA TYR A 167 -15.68 2.98 -1.26
C TYR A 167 -16.98 3.63 -1.76
N LEU A 168 -17.10 3.87 -3.06
CA LEU A 168 -18.31 4.46 -3.67
C LEU A 168 -19.54 3.56 -3.49
N ALA A 169 -19.40 2.25 -3.72
CA ALA A 169 -20.50 1.30 -3.58
C ALA A 169 -20.99 1.20 -2.13
N LEU A 170 -20.07 1.14 -1.17
CA LEU A 170 -20.40 1.08 0.27
C LEU A 170 -21.01 2.40 0.77
N LEU A 171 -20.54 3.55 0.27
CA LEU A 171 -21.12 4.85 0.57
C LEU A 171 -22.55 4.98 0.01
N ALA A 172 -22.76 4.57 -1.25
CA ALA A 172 -24.07 4.59 -1.89
C ALA A 172 -25.06 3.67 -1.15
N ALA A 173 -24.65 2.43 -0.82
CA ALA A 173 -25.48 1.50 -0.07
C ALA A 173 -25.95 2.10 1.27
N THR A 174 -25.08 2.85 1.95
CA THR A 174 -25.44 3.46 3.23
C THR A 174 -26.39 4.65 3.07
N TYR A 175 -26.31 5.40 1.97
CA TYR A 175 -27.25 6.48 1.66
C TYR A 175 -28.66 5.97 1.34
N PHE A 176 -28.79 4.83 0.65
CA PHE A 176 -30.10 4.27 0.29
C PHE A 176 -30.79 3.46 1.39
N LEU A 177 -30.06 3.10 2.45
CA LEU A 177 -30.56 2.32 3.59
C LEU A 177 -30.96 3.18 4.81
N GLN A 178 -30.78 4.51 4.73
CA GLN A 178 -31.21 5.50 5.74
C GLN A 178 -32.54 6.13 5.34
#